data_AF-V5FPB1-F1
#
_entry.id   AF-V5FPB1-F1
#
_cell.length_a   1.000
_cell.length_b   1.000
_cell.length_c   1.000
_cell.angle_alpha   90.00
_cell.angle_beta   90.00
_cell.angle_gamma   90.00
#
_symmetry.space_group_name_H-M   'P 1'
#
loop_
_entity.id
_entity.type
_entity.pdbx_description
1 polymer ?
#
loop_
_entity_poly.entity_id
_entity_poly.type
_entity_poly.pdbx_seq_one_letter_code
_entity_poly.pdbx_strand_id
1 'polypeptide(L)'
;MENTQSGKIYNPNRFEIIRLYLVEGWQREQVQSELEKRQSGSQTKLTWVADELRDQWNNLLQRQGIFKNLSEDEVILITNELRTAGGTWNCLVFASDVLLDNVEVERHYKRKGKSLQHTRTPHRRILTFIPLHFSCDSLSDPNIFKDFQRFLFYVRVHFESSFDSGTWKADHRGLYARTPELRAALTKLSDLHNKVCGALRQFREGRSDRAWALMRCSFWSHESIVESCHHRLFSDILAILLLLQREGHGQVQKEMIANLLDWAAEKLPRNDPRMIMFESLPKLVLDSTGHLYLAFDAYCRHLWMSRAGPDQVKSSYSYNQASLPRVIPGEFYNMYKGKRLEEIRSILQRVDWELGEYSHETLCLWHTAIRFLWGEERYGEIGELSQSLYVRLDLLGDEYDYSQQGQLNFDASLTLYLLGVAQEAQGRLDDAESTFFMSLRIRSKLVSDDIWEPLKVYALGKLEVLTTTRNDLSTASYYTGLLHKMYAAMEAKDKREQAKITAMERRFNLSRPDQLGAN
;
A
#
# COMPACT_ATOMS: atom_id res chain seq x y z
N MET A 1 6.04 35.61 11.99
CA MET A 1 5.75 34.24 12.47
C MET A 1 4.27 34.02 12.24
N GLU A 2 3.92 33.64 11.01
CA GLU A 2 2.52 33.51 10.60
C GLU A 2 2.01 32.09 10.85
N ASN A 3 0.79 32.07 11.35
CA ASN A 3 0.05 30.96 11.91
C ASN A 3 -0.77 30.33 10.76
N THR A 4 -0.39 29.15 10.26
CA THR A 4 -1.27 28.35 9.38
C THR A 4 -0.97 26.85 9.51
N GLN A 5 -1.47 26.27 10.59
CA GLN A 5 -1.96 24.89 10.60
C GLN A 5 -3.39 24.92 11.13
N SER A 6 -4.34 25.41 10.34
CA SER A 6 -5.75 25.10 10.60
C SER A 6 -5.96 23.66 10.18
N GLY A 7 -5.92 22.72 11.13
CA GLY A 7 -6.42 21.37 10.90
C GLY A 7 -7.86 21.49 10.42
N LYS A 8 -8.13 21.14 9.16
CA LYS A 8 -9.48 21.06 8.63
C LYS A 8 -10.15 19.88 9.33
N ILE A 9 -11.03 20.18 10.29
CA ILE A 9 -11.84 19.19 11.00
C ILE A 9 -12.76 18.48 9.99
N TYR A 10 -12.82 17.14 10.04
CA TYR A 10 -13.76 16.31 9.31
C TYR A 10 -15.20 16.88 9.34
N ASN A 11 -15.72 17.28 8.19
CA ASN A 11 -17.10 17.72 8.02
C ASN A 11 -17.86 16.70 7.16
N PRO A 12 -18.60 15.74 7.77
CA PRO A 12 -19.26 14.66 7.05
C PRO A 12 -20.28 15.16 6.02
N ASN A 13 -20.94 16.29 6.30
CA ASN A 13 -21.89 16.89 5.37
C ASN A 13 -21.20 17.43 4.12
N ARG A 14 -19.98 17.96 4.24
CA ARG A 14 -19.20 18.46 3.09
C ARG A 14 -18.82 17.31 2.14
N PHE A 15 -18.30 16.21 2.67
CA PHE A 15 -17.90 15.06 1.84
C PHE A 15 -19.10 14.43 1.14
N GLU A 16 -20.25 14.35 1.79
CA GLU A 16 -21.45 13.81 1.15
C GLU A 16 -21.95 14.69 0.01
N ILE A 17 -21.92 16.02 0.17
CA ILE A 17 -22.23 16.95 -0.92
C ILE A 17 -21.23 16.76 -2.08
N ILE A 18 -19.92 16.69 -1.80
CA ILE A 18 -18.90 16.47 -2.83
C ILE A 18 -19.14 15.15 -3.57
N ARG A 19 -19.42 14.07 -2.84
CA ARG A 19 -19.71 12.76 -3.40
C ARG A 19 -20.86 12.84 -4.40
N LEU A 20 -22.04 13.24 -3.94
CA LEU A 20 -23.24 13.23 -4.78
C LEU A 20 -23.12 14.23 -5.93
N TYR A 21 -22.66 15.44 -5.64
CA TYR A 21 -22.67 16.55 -6.59
C TYR A 21 -21.53 16.53 -7.61
N LEU A 22 -20.31 16.19 -7.18
CA LEU A 22 -19.11 16.25 -8.03
C LEU A 22 -18.68 14.88 -8.54
N VAL A 23 -18.72 13.84 -7.71
CA VAL A 23 -18.23 12.48 -8.09
C VAL A 23 -19.33 11.67 -8.79
N GLU A 24 -20.54 11.66 -8.25
CA GLU A 24 -21.68 10.94 -8.86
C GLU A 24 -22.41 11.76 -9.92
N GLY A 25 -22.13 13.07 -9.98
CA GLY A 25 -22.64 13.97 -11.01
C GLY A 25 -24.12 14.33 -10.87
N TRP A 26 -24.71 14.14 -9.68
CA TRP A 26 -26.11 14.47 -9.42
C TRP A 26 -26.37 15.97 -9.67
N GLN A 27 -27.62 16.27 -10.04
CA GLN A 27 -28.09 17.65 -10.10
C GLN A 27 -28.31 18.19 -8.69
N ARG A 28 -28.18 19.51 -8.53
CA ARG A 28 -28.26 20.16 -7.22
C ARG A 28 -29.56 19.82 -6.50
N GLU A 29 -30.67 19.80 -7.22
CA GLU A 29 -32.01 19.50 -6.71
C GLU A 29 -32.10 18.06 -6.16
N GLN A 30 -31.38 17.11 -6.78
CA GLN A 30 -31.32 15.72 -6.33
C GLN A 30 -30.50 15.60 -5.04
N VAL A 31 -29.34 16.26 -4.99
CA VAL A 31 -28.47 16.30 -3.80
C VAL A 31 -29.20 16.93 -2.62
N GLN A 32 -29.89 18.04 -2.87
CA GLN A 32 -30.71 18.72 -1.88
C GLN A 32 -31.80 17.78 -1.32
N SER A 33 -32.60 17.16 -2.20
CA SER A 33 -33.68 16.26 -1.78
C SER A 33 -33.17 15.09 -0.94
N GLU A 34 -32.01 14.52 -1.29
CA GLU A 34 -31.41 13.43 -0.54
C GLU A 34 -30.92 13.85 0.84
N LEU A 35 -30.28 15.01 0.96
CA LEU A 35 -29.81 15.52 2.24
C LEU A 35 -30.98 15.93 3.15
N GLU A 36 -32.04 16.50 2.58
CA GLU A 36 -33.27 16.84 3.30
C GLU A 36 -34.00 15.58 3.81
N LYS A 37 -34.08 14.51 3.01
CA LYS A 37 -34.65 13.22 3.45
C LYS A 37 -33.92 12.66 4.67
N ARG A 38 -32.60 12.79 4.72
CA ARG A 38 -31.78 12.31 5.83
C ARG A 38 -31.91 13.19 7.08
N GLN A 39 -32.07 14.49 6.91
CA GLN A 39 -32.30 15.42 8.02
C GLN A 39 -33.73 15.32 8.60
N SER A 40 -34.71 14.91 7.79
CA SER A 40 -36.12 14.75 8.20
C SER A 40 -36.38 13.68 9.28
N GLY A 41 -35.36 12.91 9.68
CA GLY A 41 -35.38 12.04 10.86
C GLY A 41 -35.21 12.80 12.20
N SER A 42 -34.84 14.09 12.16
CA SER A 42 -34.87 15.02 13.29
C SER A 42 -35.84 16.16 12.95
N GLN A 43 -36.80 16.41 13.85
CA GLN A 43 -37.94 17.31 13.63
C GLN A 43 -37.51 18.73 13.23
N THR A 44 -37.63 19.08 11.95
CA THR A 44 -38.29 20.31 11.47
C THR A 44 -38.52 20.23 9.97
N LYS A 45 -39.79 20.08 9.57
CA LYS A 45 -40.20 20.17 8.17
C LYS A 45 -40.11 21.65 7.78
N LEU A 46 -39.08 21.98 7.03
CA LEU A 46 -38.81 23.34 6.59
C LEU A 46 -39.49 23.56 5.22
N THR A 47 -40.65 24.23 5.22
CA THR A 47 -41.33 24.74 4.02
C THR A 47 -40.64 26.02 3.56
N TRP A 48 -39.95 26.00 2.42
CA TRP A 48 -39.28 27.17 1.85
C TRP A 48 -39.68 27.39 0.39
N VAL A 49 -39.71 28.66 -0.03
CA VAL A 49 -39.92 29.11 -1.41
C VAL A 49 -38.68 28.78 -2.26
N ALA A 50 -38.88 28.19 -3.43
CA ALA A 50 -37.82 27.55 -4.23
C ALA A 50 -36.62 28.47 -4.60
N ASP A 51 -36.85 29.77 -4.81
CA ASP A 51 -35.80 30.71 -5.24
C ASP A 51 -34.88 31.16 -4.09
N GLU A 52 -35.41 31.37 -2.88
CA GLU A 52 -34.58 31.69 -1.69
C GLU A 52 -33.71 30.51 -1.28
N LEU A 53 -34.24 29.30 -1.43
CA LEU A 53 -33.53 28.03 -1.23
C LEU A 53 -32.35 27.89 -2.19
N ARG A 54 -32.54 28.32 -3.44
CA ARG A 54 -31.52 28.27 -4.49
C ARG A 54 -30.29 29.09 -4.12
N ASP A 55 -30.52 30.31 -3.65
CA ASP A 55 -29.45 31.23 -3.28
C ASP A 55 -28.77 30.81 -1.98
N GLN A 56 -29.51 30.26 -1.03
CA GLN A 56 -28.94 29.65 0.18
C GLN A 56 -28.03 28.46 -0.15
N TRP A 57 -28.43 27.57 -1.07
CA TRP A 57 -27.61 26.46 -1.52
C TRP A 57 -26.37 26.91 -2.28
N ASN A 58 -26.51 27.89 -3.17
CA ASN A 58 -25.36 28.47 -3.87
C ASN A 58 -24.37 29.09 -2.88
N ASN A 59 -24.87 29.82 -1.87
CA ASN A 59 -24.07 30.37 -0.79
C ASN A 59 -23.42 29.27 0.06
N LEU A 60 -24.11 28.18 0.35
CA LEU A 60 -23.55 27.02 1.07
C LEU A 60 -22.40 26.39 0.29
N LEU A 61 -22.61 26.07 -0.99
CA LEU A 61 -21.60 25.48 -1.87
C LEU A 61 -20.39 26.42 -2.01
N GLN A 62 -20.62 27.73 -2.20
CA GLN A 62 -19.57 28.74 -2.25
C GLN A 62 -18.77 28.80 -0.96
N ARG A 63 -19.44 28.87 0.20
CA ARG A 63 -18.78 28.88 1.53
C ARG A 63 -17.98 27.62 1.80
N GLN A 64 -18.41 26.48 1.28
CA GLN A 64 -17.69 25.20 1.39
C GLN A 64 -16.63 24.98 0.29
N GLY A 65 -16.48 25.93 -0.63
CA GLY A 65 -15.54 25.85 -1.75
C GLY A 65 -15.87 24.74 -2.77
N ILE A 66 -17.15 24.35 -2.87
CA ILE A 66 -17.63 23.28 -3.75
C ILE A 66 -18.13 23.90 -5.06
N PHE A 67 -17.46 23.56 -6.15
CA PHE A 67 -17.75 24.15 -7.46
C PHE A 67 -17.72 23.08 -8.55
N LYS A 68 -18.81 22.99 -9.32
CA LYS A 68 -18.95 22.02 -10.41
C LYS A 68 -18.05 22.36 -11.61
N ASN A 69 -17.99 23.65 -11.96
CA ASN A 69 -17.26 24.13 -13.13
C ASN A 69 -15.97 24.85 -12.74
N LEU A 70 -14.94 24.67 -13.57
CA LEU A 70 -13.67 25.40 -13.45
C LEU A 70 -13.84 26.88 -13.83
N SER A 71 -13.19 27.78 -13.11
CA SER A 71 -13.04 29.18 -13.54
C SER A 71 -11.99 29.27 -14.67
N GLU A 72 -11.96 30.41 -15.34
CA GLU A 72 -10.98 30.66 -16.41
C GLU A 72 -9.54 30.62 -15.89
N ASP A 73 -9.28 31.28 -14.76
CA ASP A 73 -7.98 31.28 -14.08
C ASP A 73 -7.53 29.87 -13.68
N GLU A 74 -8.46 29.02 -13.22
CA GLU A 74 -8.18 27.63 -12.89
C GLU A 74 -7.75 26.85 -14.14
N VAL A 75 -8.49 26.97 -15.25
CA VAL A 75 -8.16 26.28 -16.51
C VAL A 75 -6.79 26.71 -17.04
N ILE A 76 -6.45 28.01 -16.98
CA ILE A 76 -5.15 28.53 -17.42
C ILE A 76 -4.03 27.96 -16.56
N LEU A 77 -4.17 28.03 -15.22
CA LEU A 77 -3.15 27.53 -14.30
C LEU A 77 -2.91 26.03 -14.52
N ILE A 78 -3.98 25.23 -14.59
CA ILE A 78 -3.87 23.79 -14.82
C ILE A 78 -3.16 23.51 -16.15
N THR A 79 -3.53 24.22 -17.22
CA THR A 79 -2.93 24.03 -18.53
C THR A 79 -1.43 24.37 -18.54
N ASN A 80 -1.01 25.41 -17.81
CA ASN A 80 0.39 25.79 -17.71
C ASN A 80 1.20 24.75 -16.91
N GLU A 81 0.66 24.27 -15.79
CA GLU A 81 1.31 23.23 -14.98
C GLU A 81 1.43 21.91 -15.76
N LEU A 82 0.39 21.48 -16.48
CA LEU A 82 0.43 20.27 -17.30
C LEU A 82 1.47 20.36 -18.44
N ARG A 83 1.70 21.56 -19.00
CA ARG A 83 2.78 21.78 -19.99
C ARG A 83 4.16 21.63 -19.35
N THR A 84 4.35 22.20 -18.16
CA THR A 84 5.61 22.09 -17.41
C THR A 84 5.88 20.65 -16.98
N ALA A 85 4.84 19.91 -16.59
CA ALA A 85 4.92 18.50 -16.20
C ALA A 85 5.20 17.54 -17.37
N GLY A 86 5.30 18.04 -18.60
CA GLY A 86 5.63 17.24 -19.78
C GLY A 86 4.46 16.48 -20.38
N GLY A 87 3.22 16.76 -19.96
CA GLY A 87 2.03 16.14 -20.55
C GLY A 87 0.79 16.15 -19.65
N THR A 88 -0.36 15.98 -20.28
CA THR A 88 -1.69 15.95 -19.65
C THR A 88 -1.83 14.80 -18.65
N TRP A 89 -1.17 13.66 -18.88
CA TRP A 89 -1.32 12.45 -18.06
C TRP A 89 -0.13 12.16 -17.15
N ASN A 90 0.78 13.12 -17.04
CA ASN A 90 1.95 13.08 -16.17
C ASN A 90 1.69 13.77 -14.82
N CYS A 91 0.44 14.09 -14.51
CA CYS A 91 0.05 14.73 -13.26
C CYS A 91 -1.40 14.41 -12.93
N LEU A 92 -1.68 14.09 -11.67
CA LEU A 92 -3.05 14.10 -11.15
C LEU A 92 -3.37 15.51 -10.67
N VAL A 93 -4.49 16.06 -11.14
CA VAL A 93 -4.93 17.41 -10.79
C VAL A 93 -6.20 17.32 -9.98
N PHE A 94 -6.19 17.88 -8.78
CA PHE A 94 -7.35 17.91 -7.90
C PHE A 94 -7.84 19.34 -7.70
N ALA A 95 -9.17 19.51 -7.71
CA ALA A 95 -9.82 20.76 -7.32
C ALA A 95 -10.77 20.51 -6.17
N SER A 96 -10.54 21.16 -5.02
CA SER A 96 -11.33 20.94 -3.80
C SER A 96 -11.52 19.45 -3.48
N ASP A 97 -10.44 18.68 -3.57
CA ASP A 97 -10.38 17.27 -3.17
C ASP A 97 -10.94 16.25 -4.17
N VAL A 98 -11.34 16.70 -5.38
CA VAL A 98 -11.84 15.82 -6.46
C VAL A 98 -10.86 15.82 -7.62
N LEU A 99 -10.50 14.62 -8.11
CA LEU A 99 -9.67 14.45 -9.30
C LEU A 99 -10.40 15.03 -10.52
N LEU A 100 -9.72 15.86 -11.31
CA LEU A 100 -10.27 16.47 -12.52
C LEU A 100 -10.08 15.60 -13.75
N ASP A 101 -11.05 15.62 -14.66
CA ASP A 101 -10.92 15.03 -16.00
C ASP A 101 -10.10 15.97 -16.87
N ASN A 102 -8.85 15.60 -17.15
CA ASN A 102 -7.97 16.43 -17.96
C ASN A 102 -8.47 16.58 -19.42
N VAL A 103 -9.26 15.64 -19.94
CA VAL A 103 -9.91 15.80 -21.26
C VAL A 103 -10.93 16.94 -21.21
N GLU A 104 -11.67 17.07 -20.11
CA GLU A 104 -12.61 18.17 -19.91
C GLU A 104 -11.88 19.52 -19.76
N VAL A 105 -10.76 19.53 -19.02
CA VAL A 105 -9.90 20.72 -18.88
C VAL A 105 -9.39 21.19 -20.25
N GLU A 106 -8.85 20.27 -21.06
CA GLU A 106 -8.36 20.60 -22.41
C GLU A 106 -9.48 21.12 -23.32
N ARG A 107 -10.67 20.51 -23.26
CA ARG A 107 -11.85 20.97 -24.02
C ARG A 107 -12.24 22.40 -23.62
N HIS A 108 -12.22 22.71 -22.33
CA HIS A 108 -12.48 24.06 -21.82
C HIS A 108 -11.46 25.07 -22.33
N TYR A 109 -10.17 24.73 -22.26
CA TYR A 109 -9.09 25.59 -22.72
C TYR A 109 -9.20 25.90 -24.23
N LYS A 110 -9.45 24.87 -25.06
CA LYS A 110 -9.59 25.02 -26.52
C LYS A 110 -10.78 25.92 -26.91
N ARG A 111 -11.90 25.84 -26.17
CA ARG A 111 -13.11 26.65 -26.43
C ARG A 111 -12.93 28.14 -26.13
N LYS A 112 -12.11 28.51 -25.13
CA LYS A 112 -11.95 29.90 -24.66
C LYS A 112 -10.84 30.70 -25.34
N GLY A 113 -10.02 30.08 -26.21
CA GLY A 113 -8.99 30.75 -26.99
C GLY A 113 -7.61 30.81 -26.30
N LYS A 114 -6.54 30.80 -27.11
CA LYS A 114 -5.13 30.65 -26.67
C LYS A 114 -4.53 31.88 -25.95
N SER A 115 -5.25 32.99 -25.85
CA SER A 115 -4.71 34.29 -25.44
C SER A 115 -5.07 34.64 -24.01
N LEU A 116 -4.55 33.88 -23.04
CA LEU A 116 -4.70 34.21 -21.63
C LEU A 116 -3.34 34.06 -20.96
N GLN A 117 -2.61 35.18 -20.87
CA GLN A 117 -1.53 35.33 -19.91
C GLN A 117 -2.18 35.74 -18.59
N HIS A 118 -2.06 34.91 -17.55
CA HIS A 118 -2.38 35.37 -16.21
C HIS A 118 -1.34 34.94 -15.18
N THR A 119 -1.06 35.91 -14.31
CA THR A 119 0.01 35.99 -13.31
C THR A 119 -0.51 35.84 -11.88
N ARG A 120 -1.78 35.43 -11.69
CA ARG A 120 -2.42 35.30 -10.37
C ARG A 120 -2.91 33.89 -10.10
N THR A 121 -2.68 33.42 -8.87
CA THR A 121 -3.21 32.18 -8.32
C THR A 121 -4.74 32.26 -8.17
N PRO A 122 -5.50 31.21 -8.52
CA PRO A 122 -6.95 31.21 -8.37
C PRO A 122 -7.34 31.41 -6.90
N HIS A 123 -8.18 32.41 -6.62
CA HIS A 123 -8.66 32.69 -5.26
C HIS A 123 -9.85 31.80 -4.83
N ARG A 124 -10.48 31.10 -5.77
CA ARG A 124 -11.77 30.43 -5.57
C ARG A 124 -11.66 29.13 -4.76
N ARG A 125 -10.67 28.29 -5.07
CA ARG A 125 -10.39 27.03 -4.36
C ARG A 125 -8.95 26.58 -4.58
N ILE A 126 -8.52 25.64 -3.74
CA ILE A 126 -7.19 25.05 -3.80
C ILE A 126 -7.15 24.05 -4.96
N LEU A 127 -6.13 24.21 -5.79
CA LEU A 127 -5.72 23.23 -6.78
C LEU A 127 -4.48 22.49 -6.28
N THR A 128 -4.49 21.17 -6.39
CA THR A 128 -3.37 20.32 -6.01
C THR A 128 -2.87 19.57 -7.24
N PHE A 129 -1.56 19.61 -7.44
CA PHE A 129 -0.87 18.93 -8.53
C PHE A 129 0.01 17.84 -7.94
N ILE A 130 -0.20 16.59 -8.36
CA ILE A 130 0.59 15.44 -7.93
C ILE A 130 1.32 14.92 -9.16
N PRO A 131 2.62 15.19 -9.31
CA PRO A 131 3.37 14.77 -10.48
C PRO A 131 3.46 13.25 -10.55
N LEU A 132 3.36 12.71 -11.76
CA LEU A 132 3.58 11.32 -12.09
C LEU A 132 4.83 11.24 -12.97
N HIS A 133 5.79 10.39 -12.59
CA HIS A 133 7.01 10.16 -13.39
C HIS A 133 6.78 9.21 -14.58
N PHE A 134 5.54 9.12 -15.05
CA PHE A 134 5.05 8.31 -16.16
C PHE A 134 3.76 8.93 -16.71
N SER A 135 3.34 8.53 -17.91
CA SER A 135 2.06 8.96 -18.49
C SER A 135 0.97 7.92 -18.21
N CYS A 136 -0.09 8.33 -17.50
CA CYS A 136 -1.20 7.45 -17.13
C CYS A 136 -2.35 7.53 -18.15
N ASP A 137 -2.09 7.11 -19.39
CA ASP A 137 -3.02 7.26 -20.52
C ASP A 137 -4.36 6.53 -20.33
N SER A 138 -4.43 5.53 -19.47
CA SER A 138 -5.67 4.82 -19.12
C SER A 138 -6.73 5.74 -18.53
N LEU A 139 -6.34 6.88 -17.95
CA LEU A 139 -7.27 7.88 -17.42
C LEU A 139 -7.95 8.71 -18.53
N SER A 140 -7.58 8.54 -19.79
CA SER A 140 -8.33 9.10 -20.92
C SER A 140 -9.64 8.36 -21.20
N ASP A 141 -9.79 7.11 -20.72
CA ASP A 141 -11.04 6.37 -20.79
C ASP A 141 -12.04 6.91 -19.72
N PRO A 142 -13.24 7.37 -20.11
CA PRO A 142 -14.19 7.96 -19.17
C PRO A 142 -14.68 7.03 -18.07
N ASN A 143 -14.77 5.72 -18.32
CA ASN A 143 -15.22 4.74 -17.33
C ASN A 143 -14.11 4.47 -16.31
N ILE A 144 -12.88 4.22 -16.79
CA ILE A 144 -11.70 4.04 -15.92
C ILE A 144 -11.51 5.29 -15.06
N PHE A 145 -11.58 6.47 -15.67
CA PHE A 145 -11.46 7.74 -14.96
C PHE A 145 -12.51 7.87 -13.85
N LYS A 146 -13.78 7.60 -14.15
CA LYS A 146 -14.88 7.76 -13.18
C LYS A 146 -14.75 6.80 -12.01
N ASP A 147 -14.44 5.52 -12.28
CA ASP A 147 -14.26 4.52 -11.22
C ASP A 147 -13.01 4.85 -10.37
N PHE A 148 -11.93 5.31 -10.99
CA PHE A 148 -10.72 5.74 -10.28
C PHE A 148 -10.94 7.01 -9.47
N GLN A 149 -11.61 8.04 -10.01
CA GLN A 149 -11.97 9.26 -9.30
C GLN A 149 -12.80 8.95 -8.05
N ARG A 150 -13.81 8.09 -8.19
CA ARG A 150 -14.62 7.63 -7.06
C ARG A 150 -13.76 6.92 -6.02
N PHE A 151 -12.89 6.01 -6.44
CA PHE A 151 -11.99 5.31 -5.54
C PHE A 151 -11.08 6.27 -4.76
N LEU A 152 -10.39 7.20 -5.44
CA LEU A 152 -9.51 8.19 -4.80
C LEU A 152 -10.25 9.12 -3.84
N PHE A 153 -11.51 9.45 -4.13
CA PHE A 153 -12.34 10.25 -3.21
C PHE A 153 -12.54 9.53 -1.88
N TYR A 154 -12.93 8.25 -1.89
CA TYR A 154 -13.13 7.49 -0.65
C TYR A 154 -11.82 7.18 0.09
N VAL A 155 -10.72 6.98 -0.64
CA VAL A 155 -9.37 6.90 -0.06
C VAL A 155 -9.07 8.15 0.75
N ARG A 156 -9.41 9.33 0.22
CA ARG A 156 -9.24 10.58 0.97
C ARG A 156 -10.09 10.62 2.22
N VAL A 157 -11.37 10.30 2.11
CA VAL A 157 -12.29 10.27 3.26
C VAL A 157 -11.74 9.34 4.36
N HIS A 158 -11.23 8.17 3.96
CA HIS A 158 -10.56 7.26 4.88
C HIS A 158 -9.32 7.89 5.53
N PHE A 159 -8.42 8.49 4.74
CA PHE A 159 -7.21 9.13 5.27
C PHE A 159 -7.52 10.26 6.25
N GLU A 160 -8.39 11.20 5.87
CA GLU A 160 -8.76 12.35 6.71
C GLU A 160 -9.41 11.88 8.01
N SER A 161 -10.38 10.95 7.93
CA SER A 161 -11.04 10.40 9.12
C SER A 161 -10.10 9.61 10.04
N SER A 162 -9.15 8.85 9.49
CA SER A 162 -8.15 8.12 10.28
C SER A 162 -7.12 9.04 10.95
N PHE A 163 -6.72 10.15 10.33
CA PHE A 163 -5.90 11.16 10.99
C PHE A 163 -6.68 11.92 12.07
N ASP A 164 -7.90 12.36 11.77
CA ASP A 164 -8.72 13.17 12.68
C ASP A 164 -9.18 12.39 13.93
N SER A 165 -9.46 11.09 13.77
CA SER A 165 -9.74 10.19 14.90
C SER A 165 -8.50 9.83 15.72
N GLY A 166 -7.30 10.19 15.27
CA GLY A 166 -6.04 9.79 15.90
C GLY A 166 -5.68 8.32 15.69
N THR A 167 -6.34 7.61 14.77
CA THR A 167 -6.02 6.22 14.39
C THR A 167 -4.56 6.11 13.94
N TRP A 168 -4.09 7.08 13.14
CA TRP A 168 -2.70 7.15 12.69
C TRP A 168 -1.92 8.26 13.39
N LYS A 169 -2.08 8.41 14.70
CA LYS A 169 -1.26 9.37 15.46
C LYS A 169 0.22 8.95 15.53
N ALA A 170 1.10 9.93 15.71
CA ALA A 170 2.50 9.68 15.98
C ALA A 170 2.72 9.11 17.39
N ASP A 171 3.72 8.23 17.53
CA ASP A 171 4.29 7.85 18.82
C ASP A 171 5.20 8.96 19.37
N HIS A 172 5.76 8.75 20.57
CA HIS A 172 6.66 9.72 21.22
C HIS A 172 7.95 10.00 20.43
N ARG A 173 8.31 9.16 19.44
CA ARG A 173 9.48 9.34 18.57
C ARG A 173 9.12 10.09 17.28
N GLY A 174 7.85 10.39 17.06
CA GLY A 174 7.35 11.02 15.83
C GLY A 174 7.03 10.02 14.70
N LEU A 175 6.90 8.73 15.00
CA LEU A 175 6.58 7.69 14.03
C LEU A 175 5.08 7.39 14.03
N TYR A 176 4.47 7.38 12.84
CA TYR A 176 3.03 7.25 12.66
C TYR A 176 2.61 5.80 12.43
N ALA A 177 1.34 5.50 12.76
CA ALA A 177 0.73 4.18 12.58
C ALA A 177 1.54 3.03 13.22
N ARG A 178 1.96 3.23 14.48
CA ARG A 178 2.81 2.28 15.23
C ARG A 178 2.11 1.60 16.41
N THR A 179 0.79 1.70 16.54
CA THR A 179 0.08 0.99 17.60
C THR A 179 0.21 -0.53 17.42
N PRO A 180 0.10 -1.34 18.50
CA PRO A 180 0.17 -2.80 18.40
C PRO A 180 -0.80 -3.38 17.36
N GLU A 181 -2.00 -2.83 17.27
CA GLU A 181 -3.06 -3.27 16.35
C GLU A 181 -2.66 -3.02 14.88
N LEU A 182 -2.12 -1.83 14.59
CA LEU A 182 -1.67 -1.48 13.24
C LEU A 182 -0.45 -2.30 12.82
N ARG A 183 0.49 -2.56 13.75
CA ARG A 183 1.63 -3.45 13.51
C ARG A 183 1.16 -4.88 13.22
N ALA A 184 0.22 -5.40 14.00
CA ALA A 184 -0.35 -6.72 13.78
C ALA A 184 -1.04 -6.81 12.41
N ALA A 185 -1.79 -5.78 12.02
CA ALA A 185 -2.43 -5.73 10.71
C ALA A 185 -1.42 -5.67 9.55
N LEU A 186 -0.34 -4.88 9.69
CA LEU A 186 0.74 -4.84 8.71
C LEU A 186 1.44 -6.20 8.58
N THR A 187 1.60 -6.93 9.69
CA THR A 187 2.14 -8.30 9.66
C THR A 187 1.24 -9.22 8.84
N LYS A 188 -0.09 -9.13 8.96
CA LYS A 188 -1.04 -9.91 8.14
C LYS A 188 -0.96 -9.56 6.66
N LEU A 189 -0.90 -8.27 6.33
CA LEU A 189 -0.70 -7.80 4.95
C LEU A 189 0.62 -8.30 4.35
N SER A 190 1.69 -8.25 5.14
CA SER A 190 3.01 -8.75 4.72
C SER A 190 3.00 -10.27 4.53
N ASP A 191 2.31 -11.00 5.40
CA ASP A 191 2.15 -12.45 5.30
C ASP A 191 1.37 -12.86 4.05
N LEU A 192 0.26 -12.17 3.74
CA LEU A 192 -0.49 -12.33 2.49
C LEU A 192 0.41 -12.11 1.27
N HIS A 193 1.09 -10.96 1.18
CA HIS A 193 1.97 -10.63 0.06
C HIS A 193 3.08 -11.66 -0.12
N ASN A 194 3.74 -12.05 0.98
CA ASN A 194 4.83 -13.01 0.95
C ASN A 194 4.38 -14.40 0.49
N LYS A 195 3.21 -14.89 0.96
CA LYS A 195 2.65 -16.17 0.51
C LYS A 195 2.28 -16.15 -0.96
N VAL A 196 1.68 -15.06 -1.45
CA VAL A 196 1.37 -14.90 -2.88
C VAL A 196 2.65 -14.91 -3.72
N CYS A 197 3.67 -14.12 -3.34
CA CYS A 197 4.97 -14.14 -4.02
C CYS A 197 5.61 -15.54 -4.00
N GLY A 198 5.52 -16.24 -2.87
CA GLY A 198 5.98 -17.62 -2.73
C GLY A 198 5.23 -18.58 -3.66
N ALA A 199 3.91 -18.47 -3.74
CA ALA A 199 3.07 -19.29 -4.61
C ALA A 199 3.41 -19.08 -6.09
N LEU A 200 3.51 -17.81 -6.52
CA LEU A 200 3.88 -17.43 -7.89
C LEU A 200 5.25 -18.00 -8.27
N ARG A 201 6.23 -17.98 -7.35
CA ARG A 201 7.51 -18.64 -7.57
C ARG A 201 7.37 -20.15 -7.77
N GLN A 202 6.58 -20.82 -6.91
CA GLN A 202 6.38 -22.27 -7.04
C GLN A 202 5.63 -22.65 -8.33
N PHE A 203 4.71 -21.82 -8.83
CA PHE A 203 4.10 -22.01 -10.14
C PHE A 203 5.15 -21.97 -11.26
N ARG A 204 6.07 -20.98 -11.25
CA ARG A 204 7.17 -20.91 -12.23
C ARG A 204 8.12 -22.09 -12.18
N GLU A 205 8.30 -22.69 -11.00
CA GLU A 205 9.10 -23.91 -10.80
C GLU A 205 8.34 -25.20 -11.16
N GLY A 206 7.09 -25.12 -11.62
CA GLY A 206 6.26 -26.30 -11.96
C GLY A 206 5.76 -27.08 -10.74
N ARG A 207 5.85 -26.52 -9.53
CA ARG A 207 5.47 -27.15 -8.25
C ARG A 207 4.06 -26.76 -7.84
N SER A 208 3.07 -27.17 -8.65
CA SER A 208 1.67 -26.73 -8.53
C SER A 208 1.04 -26.97 -7.15
N ASP A 209 1.30 -28.12 -6.51
CA ASP A 209 0.71 -28.44 -5.20
C ASP A 209 1.19 -27.46 -4.11
N ARG A 210 2.49 -27.17 -4.08
CA ARG A 210 3.10 -26.18 -3.17
C ARG A 210 2.57 -24.78 -3.44
N ALA A 211 2.45 -24.42 -4.72
CA ALA A 211 1.96 -23.12 -5.13
C ALA A 211 0.53 -22.90 -4.65
N TRP A 212 -0.34 -23.88 -4.88
CA TRP A 212 -1.74 -23.81 -4.45
C TRP A 212 -1.91 -23.85 -2.94
N ALA A 213 -1.10 -24.63 -2.22
CA ALA A 213 -1.12 -24.63 -0.76
C ALA A 213 -0.78 -23.24 -0.21
N LEU A 214 0.26 -22.57 -0.73
CA LEU A 214 0.60 -21.20 -0.33
C LEU A 214 -0.50 -20.20 -0.67
N MET A 215 -1.07 -20.29 -1.88
CA MET A 215 -2.12 -19.38 -2.34
C MET A 215 -3.37 -19.48 -1.45
N ARG A 216 -3.87 -20.68 -1.15
CA ARG A 216 -5.04 -20.83 -0.27
C ARG A 216 -4.74 -20.44 1.17
N CYS A 217 -3.56 -20.78 1.68
CA CYS A 217 -3.14 -20.33 3.01
C CYS A 217 -3.09 -18.80 3.13
N SER A 218 -2.87 -18.08 2.03
CA SER A 218 -2.86 -16.62 2.06
C SER A 218 -4.27 -16.04 2.24
N PHE A 219 -5.29 -16.69 1.68
CA PHE A 219 -6.69 -16.24 1.76
C PHE A 219 -7.26 -16.28 3.18
N TRP A 220 -6.73 -17.12 4.07
CA TRP A 220 -7.19 -17.18 5.47
C TRP A 220 -6.93 -15.91 6.27
N SER A 221 -6.13 -14.98 5.75
CA SER A 221 -5.91 -13.68 6.39
C SER A 221 -6.89 -12.60 5.96
N HIS A 222 -7.74 -12.86 4.95
CA HIS A 222 -8.60 -11.84 4.32
C HIS A 222 -9.57 -11.17 5.30
N GLU A 223 -10.23 -11.92 6.18
CA GLU A 223 -11.11 -11.37 7.22
C GLU A 223 -10.39 -10.30 8.05
N SER A 224 -9.24 -10.66 8.65
CA SER A 224 -8.43 -9.74 9.45
C SER A 224 -7.84 -8.56 8.66
N ILE A 225 -7.62 -8.75 7.36
CA ILE A 225 -7.12 -7.71 6.45
C ILE A 225 -8.22 -6.69 6.16
N VAL A 226 -9.45 -7.14 5.93
CA VAL A 226 -10.62 -6.29 5.70
C VAL A 226 -10.91 -5.42 6.93
N GLU A 227 -10.82 -5.99 8.12
CA GLU A 227 -11.05 -5.26 9.38
C GLU A 227 -10.00 -4.17 9.63
N SER A 228 -8.82 -4.27 9.01
CA SER A 228 -7.70 -3.37 9.20
C SER A 228 -7.99 -1.93 8.78
N CYS A 229 -7.63 -0.97 9.64
CA CYS A 229 -7.58 0.46 9.30
C CYS A 229 -6.17 0.92 8.89
N HIS A 230 -5.28 0.01 8.45
CA HIS A 230 -3.91 0.37 8.10
C HIS A 230 -3.86 1.19 6.82
N HIS A 231 -3.11 2.30 6.79
CA HIS A 231 -3.06 3.22 5.64
C HIS A 231 -2.54 2.56 4.36
N ARG A 232 -1.71 1.51 4.50
CA ARG A 232 -1.19 0.71 3.36
C ARG A 232 -2.14 -0.35 2.82
N LEU A 233 -3.31 -0.57 3.44
CA LEU A 233 -4.22 -1.69 3.10
C LEU A 233 -4.47 -1.82 1.59
N PHE A 234 -4.97 -0.75 0.98
CA PHE A 234 -5.32 -0.79 -0.45
C PHE A 234 -4.10 -0.71 -1.36
N SER A 235 -3.00 -0.06 -0.95
CA SER A 235 -1.75 -0.10 -1.72
C SER A 235 -1.18 -1.51 -1.78
N ASP A 236 -1.23 -2.26 -0.68
CA ASP A 236 -0.74 -3.64 -0.65
C ASP A 236 -1.69 -4.58 -1.40
N ILE A 237 -3.02 -4.43 -1.26
CA ILE A 237 -4.00 -5.21 -2.04
C ILE A 237 -3.81 -4.98 -3.54
N LEU A 238 -3.79 -3.74 -4.01
CA LEU A 238 -3.65 -3.44 -5.44
C LEU A 238 -2.31 -3.94 -5.99
N ALA A 239 -1.23 -3.87 -5.20
CA ALA A 239 0.05 -4.45 -5.58
C ALA A 239 -0.01 -5.97 -5.77
N ILE A 240 -0.70 -6.69 -4.86
CA ILE A 240 -0.90 -8.14 -4.97
C ILE A 240 -1.75 -8.50 -6.19
N LEU A 241 -2.85 -7.77 -6.42
CA LEU A 241 -3.70 -7.98 -7.58
C LEU A 241 -2.93 -7.73 -8.88
N LEU A 242 -2.06 -6.72 -8.93
CA LEU A 242 -1.18 -6.46 -10.07
C LEU A 242 -0.16 -7.60 -10.29
N LEU A 243 0.42 -8.15 -9.23
CA LEU A 243 1.32 -9.31 -9.32
C LEU A 243 0.61 -10.52 -9.92
N LEU A 244 -0.59 -10.85 -9.43
CA LEU A 244 -1.39 -11.96 -9.95
C LEU A 244 -1.73 -11.76 -11.45
N GLN A 245 -2.09 -10.54 -11.84
CA GLN A 245 -2.38 -10.20 -13.23
C GLN A 245 -1.16 -10.41 -14.14
N ARG A 246 0.01 -9.89 -13.73
CA ARG A 246 1.26 -9.96 -14.50
C ARG A 246 1.76 -11.38 -14.71
N GLU A 247 1.54 -12.25 -13.73
CA GLU A 247 1.92 -13.67 -13.81
C GLU A 247 0.82 -14.54 -14.45
N GLY A 248 -0.23 -13.95 -15.03
CA GLY A 248 -1.27 -14.68 -15.75
C GLY A 248 -2.31 -15.39 -14.87
N HIS A 249 -2.37 -15.07 -13.58
CA HIS A 249 -3.30 -15.67 -12.61
C HIS A 249 -4.56 -14.81 -12.39
N GLY A 250 -5.15 -14.27 -13.46
CA GLY A 250 -6.32 -13.38 -13.39
C GLY A 250 -7.57 -14.03 -12.77
N GLN A 251 -7.70 -15.36 -12.82
CA GLN A 251 -8.78 -16.06 -12.13
C GLN A 251 -8.62 -16.01 -10.60
N VAL A 252 -7.41 -16.24 -10.10
CA VAL A 252 -7.08 -16.12 -8.66
C VAL A 252 -7.26 -14.68 -8.19
N GLN A 253 -6.91 -13.70 -9.03
CA GLN A 253 -7.17 -12.29 -8.77
C GLN A 253 -8.67 -12.01 -8.53
N LYS A 254 -9.54 -12.52 -9.41
CA LYS A 254 -11.00 -12.37 -9.27
C LYS A 254 -11.54 -13.03 -8.00
N GLU A 255 -11.06 -14.23 -7.67
CA GLU A 255 -11.45 -14.95 -6.45
C GLU A 255 -11.02 -14.20 -5.19
N MET A 256 -9.81 -13.63 -5.19
CA MET A 256 -9.32 -12.79 -4.10
C MET A 256 -10.20 -11.54 -3.93
N ILE A 257 -10.54 -10.85 -5.01
CA ILE A 257 -11.42 -9.67 -4.97
C ILE A 257 -12.80 -10.04 -4.42
N ALA A 258 -13.41 -11.13 -4.91
CA ALA A 258 -14.71 -11.59 -4.45
C ALA A 258 -14.69 -11.91 -2.94
N ASN A 259 -13.68 -12.65 -2.47
CA ASN A 259 -13.59 -13.01 -1.07
C ASN A 259 -13.35 -11.79 -0.15
N LEU A 260 -12.53 -10.82 -0.58
CA LEU A 260 -12.34 -9.58 0.16
C LEU A 260 -13.64 -8.75 0.23
N LEU A 261 -14.42 -8.73 -0.85
CA LEU A 261 -15.71 -8.04 -0.90
C LEU A 261 -16.75 -8.70 0.00
N ASP A 262 -16.81 -10.03 0.03
CA ASP A 262 -17.72 -10.78 0.91
C ASP A 262 -17.41 -10.48 2.38
N TRP A 263 -16.14 -10.52 2.76
CA TRP A 263 -15.72 -10.13 4.11
C TRP A 263 -15.98 -8.65 4.42
N ALA A 264 -15.80 -7.75 3.45
CA ALA A 264 -16.11 -6.33 3.63
C ALA A 264 -17.60 -6.12 3.92
N ALA A 265 -18.48 -6.82 3.20
CA ALA A 265 -19.91 -6.77 3.43
C ALA A 265 -20.33 -7.33 4.80
N GLU A 266 -19.61 -8.32 5.32
CA GLU A 266 -19.86 -8.89 6.65
C GLU A 266 -19.31 -8.02 7.79
N LYS A 267 -18.08 -7.51 7.66
CA LYS A 267 -17.33 -6.91 8.78
C LYS A 267 -17.40 -5.40 8.85
N LEU A 268 -17.56 -4.71 7.73
CA LEU A 268 -17.48 -3.25 7.71
C LEU A 268 -18.86 -2.60 7.91
N PRO A 269 -18.95 -1.52 8.71
CA PRO A 269 -20.14 -0.69 8.75
C PRO A 269 -20.50 -0.14 7.37
N ARG A 270 -21.79 0.00 7.07
CA ARG A 270 -22.27 0.52 5.76
C ARG A 270 -21.76 1.91 5.40
N ASN A 271 -21.44 2.74 6.41
CA ASN A 271 -20.92 4.09 6.24
C ASN A 271 -19.38 4.16 6.28
N ASP A 272 -18.70 3.03 6.38
CA ASP A 272 -17.24 2.99 6.35
C ASP A 272 -16.74 3.27 4.91
N PRO A 273 -15.85 4.26 4.70
CA PRO A 273 -15.34 4.57 3.36
C PRO A 273 -14.63 3.38 2.70
N ARG A 274 -14.06 2.45 3.49
CA ARG A 274 -13.39 1.25 2.98
C ARG A 274 -14.35 0.31 2.28
N MET A 275 -15.63 0.26 2.69
CA MET A 275 -16.64 -0.58 2.04
C MET A 275 -16.75 -0.23 0.55
N ILE A 276 -16.85 1.06 0.24
CA ILE A 276 -16.93 1.53 -1.16
C ILE A 276 -15.61 1.32 -1.91
N MET A 277 -14.48 1.41 -1.21
CA MET A 277 -13.17 1.09 -1.79
C MET A 277 -13.09 -0.39 -2.19
N PHE A 278 -13.59 -1.32 -1.38
CA PHE A 278 -13.70 -2.75 -1.73
C PHE A 278 -14.66 -2.98 -2.90
N GLU A 279 -15.84 -2.35 -2.91
CA GLU A 279 -16.81 -2.42 -4.02
C GLU A 279 -16.24 -1.88 -5.35
N SER A 280 -15.20 -1.04 -5.28
CA SER A 280 -14.54 -0.48 -6.47
C SER A 280 -13.49 -1.43 -7.07
N LEU A 281 -12.94 -2.37 -6.29
CA LEU A 281 -11.87 -3.27 -6.75
C LEU A 281 -12.19 -4.03 -8.06
N PRO A 282 -13.41 -4.60 -8.26
CA PRO A 282 -13.74 -5.29 -9.51
C PRO A 282 -13.75 -4.39 -10.75
N LYS A 283 -13.84 -3.07 -10.57
CA LYS A 283 -13.96 -2.08 -11.64
C LYS A 283 -12.63 -1.42 -11.98
N LEU A 284 -11.64 -1.53 -11.10
CA LEU A 284 -10.32 -0.96 -11.34
C LEU A 284 -9.56 -1.81 -12.37
N VAL A 285 -9.22 -1.17 -13.50
CA VAL A 285 -8.44 -1.80 -14.56
C VAL A 285 -6.95 -1.72 -14.20
N LEU A 286 -6.42 -2.76 -13.55
CA LEU A 286 -4.99 -2.88 -13.29
C LEU A 286 -4.27 -3.28 -14.58
N ASP A 287 -3.66 -2.28 -15.22
CA ASP A 287 -2.88 -2.46 -16.44
C ASP A 287 -1.55 -3.19 -16.16
N SER A 288 -0.98 -3.83 -17.18
CA SER A 288 0.28 -4.58 -17.02
C SER A 288 1.48 -3.68 -16.71
N THR A 289 1.45 -2.39 -17.06
CA THR A 289 2.50 -1.41 -16.72
C THR A 289 2.42 -0.97 -15.26
N GLY A 290 1.26 -1.13 -14.61
CA GLY A 290 1.00 -0.75 -13.23
C GLY A 290 0.82 0.75 -13.04
N HIS A 291 0.55 1.51 -14.11
CA HIS A 291 0.42 2.97 -14.05
C HIS A 291 -0.71 3.40 -13.13
N LEU A 292 -1.87 2.72 -13.18
CA LEU A 292 -2.99 3.06 -12.29
C LEU A 292 -2.65 2.82 -10.81
N TYR A 293 -1.93 1.73 -10.52
CA TYR A 293 -1.42 1.43 -9.18
C TYR A 293 -0.42 2.50 -8.70
N LEU A 294 0.53 2.88 -9.55
CA LEU A 294 1.53 3.89 -9.21
C LEU A 294 0.88 5.27 -8.99
N ALA A 295 -0.13 5.62 -9.78
CA ALA A 295 -0.87 6.88 -9.63
C ALA A 295 -1.65 6.90 -8.30
N PHE A 296 -2.27 5.76 -7.95
CA PHE A 296 -2.91 5.58 -6.65
C PHE A 296 -1.93 5.72 -5.49
N ASP A 297 -0.80 5.03 -5.55
CA ASP A 297 0.20 5.05 -4.49
C ASP A 297 0.85 6.44 -4.34
N ALA A 298 1.11 7.16 -5.44
CA ALA A 298 1.54 8.56 -5.41
C ALA A 298 0.52 9.47 -4.72
N TYR A 299 -0.77 9.25 -4.97
CA TYR A 299 -1.84 9.97 -4.28
C TYR A 299 -1.88 9.67 -2.77
N CYS A 300 -1.76 8.40 -2.38
CA CYS A 300 -1.69 8.01 -0.96
C CYS A 300 -0.46 8.61 -0.24
N ARG A 301 0.71 8.63 -0.90
CA ARG A 301 1.90 9.32 -0.38
C ARG A 301 1.64 10.81 -0.21
N HIS A 302 1.05 11.47 -1.19
CA HIS A 302 0.70 12.88 -1.09
C HIS A 302 -0.22 13.18 0.11
N LEU A 303 -1.32 12.43 0.25
CA LEU A 303 -2.22 12.57 1.39
C LEU A 303 -1.50 12.37 2.72
N TRP A 304 -0.67 11.33 2.80
CA TRP A 304 0.13 11.05 4.00
C TRP A 304 1.07 12.21 4.34
N MET A 305 1.89 12.65 3.39
CA MET A 305 2.88 13.71 3.61
C MET A 305 2.23 15.06 3.91
N SER A 306 0.99 15.29 3.47
CA SER A 306 0.25 16.51 3.80
C SER A 306 -0.22 16.60 5.26
N ARG A 307 -0.23 15.46 5.98
CA ARG A 307 -0.74 15.33 7.35
C ARG A 307 0.32 14.86 8.35
N ALA A 308 1.30 14.09 7.89
CA ALA A 308 2.42 13.65 8.70
C ALA A 308 3.33 14.82 9.10
N GLY A 309 4.16 14.59 10.12
CA GLY A 309 5.02 15.61 10.70
C GLY A 309 6.09 16.13 9.73
N PRO A 310 6.78 17.23 10.09
CA PRO A 310 7.76 17.90 9.22
C PRO A 310 9.02 17.06 8.96
N ASP A 311 9.28 16.03 9.76
CA ASP A 311 10.42 15.13 9.58
C ASP A 311 10.17 14.19 8.39
N GLN A 312 10.78 14.53 7.26
CA GLN A 312 10.62 13.77 6.02
C GLN A 312 11.06 12.30 6.14
N VAL A 313 12.06 11.98 6.96
CA VAL A 313 12.56 10.60 7.09
C VAL A 313 11.56 9.78 7.89
N LYS A 314 11.09 10.30 9.02
CA LYS A 314 10.07 9.62 9.84
C LYS A 314 8.74 9.49 9.11
N SER A 315 8.33 10.53 8.38
CA SER A 315 7.11 10.50 7.57
C SER A 315 7.21 9.50 6.43
N SER A 316 8.36 9.44 5.72
CA SER A 316 8.64 8.46 4.67
C SER A 316 8.67 7.03 5.20
N TYR A 317 9.38 6.79 6.30
CA TYR A 317 9.37 5.49 6.96
C TYR A 317 7.95 5.10 7.40
N SER A 318 7.22 6.01 8.04
CA SER A 318 5.89 5.70 8.58
C SER A 318 4.87 5.41 7.48
N TYR A 319 5.04 5.98 6.29
CA TYR A 319 4.25 5.58 5.12
C TYR A 319 4.64 4.17 4.64
N ASN A 320 5.93 3.92 4.40
CA ASN A 320 6.40 2.68 3.77
C ASN A 320 6.37 1.47 4.71
N GLN A 321 6.91 1.59 5.93
CA GLN A 321 7.01 0.54 6.95
C GLN A 321 7.47 -0.84 6.41
N ALA A 322 8.33 -0.82 5.39
CA ALA A 322 8.91 -1.98 4.75
C ALA A 322 10.24 -1.55 4.12
N SER A 323 11.15 -2.51 3.91
CA SER A 323 12.44 -2.24 3.26
C SER A 323 12.45 -2.47 1.75
N LEU A 324 11.42 -3.12 1.21
CA LEU A 324 11.24 -3.33 -0.23
C LEU A 324 9.85 -2.87 -0.70
N PRO A 325 9.72 -2.37 -1.94
CA PRO A 325 8.43 -2.13 -2.55
C PRO A 325 7.70 -3.46 -2.79
N ARG A 326 6.37 -3.44 -2.79
CA ARG A 326 5.55 -4.65 -2.96
C ARG A 326 5.57 -5.20 -4.38
N VAL A 327 5.64 -4.33 -5.39
CA VAL A 327 5.59 -4.73 -6.81
C VAL A 327 6.46 -3.85 -7.71
N ILE A 328 6.27 -2.53 -7.66
CA ILE A 328 7.04 -1.55 -8.44
C ILE A 328 7.56 -0.50 -7.46
N PRO A 329 8.82 -0.03 -7.60
CA PRO A 329 9.39 0.95 -6.67
C PRO A 329 8.64 2.29 -6.62
N GLY A 330 8.24 2.86 -7.76
CA GLY A 330 7.65 4.20 -7.79
C GLY A 330 8.51 5.21 -7.00
N GLU A 331 7.90 5.92 -6.06
CA GLU A 331 8.59 6.87 -5.17
C GLU A 331 9.15 6.24 -3.87
N PHE A 332 9.09 4.91 -3.72
CA PHE A 332 9.50 4.21 -2.50
C PHE A 332 10.93 4.57 -2.04
N TYR A 333 11.85 4.74 -3.00
CA TYR A 333 13.26 5.08 -2.74
C TYR A 333 13.58 6.57 -2.88
N ASN A 334 12.58 7.46 -2.98
CA ASN A 334 12.80 8.87 -3.27
C ASN A 334 13.76 9.56 -2.28
N MET A 335 13.79 9.10 -1.03
CA MET A 335 14.69 9.60 0.02
C MET A 335 16.18 9.44 -0.30
N TYR A 336 16.55 8.42 -1.09
CA TYR A 336 17.94 8.12 -1.44
C TYR A 336 18.30 8.46 -2.89
N LYS A 337 17.29 8.72 -3.73
CA LYS A 337 17.47 9.00 -5.15
C LYS A 337 18.44 10.17 -5.38
N GLY A 338 19.45 9.94 -6.22
CA GLY A 338 20.46 10.93 -6.58
C GLY A 338 21.50 11.25 -5.49
N LYS A 339 21.50 10.54 -4.35
CA LYS A 339 22.43 10.79 -3.24
C LYS A 339 23.70 9.94 -3.35
N ARG A 340 24.84 10.52 -2.95
CA ARG A 340 26.11 9.80 -2.76
C ARG A 340 26.10 9.00 -1.46
N LEU A 341 27.06 8.08 -1.32
CA LEU A 341 27.14 7.19 -0.15
C LEU A 341 27.27 7.97 1.17
N GLU A 342 28.03 9.05 1.19
CA GLU A 342 28.25 9.89 2.38
C GLU A 342 26.94 10.56 2.85
N GLU A 343 26.11 11.00 1.90
CA GLU A 343 24.81 11.59 2.20
C GLU A 343 23.84 10.53 2.73
N ILE A 344 23.85 9.33 2.15
CA ILE A 344 23.06 8.18 2.63
C ILE A 344 23.49 7.82 4.06
N ARG A 345 24.80 7.72 4.32
CA ARG A 345 25.35 7.45 5.65
C ARG A 345 24.93 8.50 6.67
N SER A 346 24.97 9.78 6.30
CA SER A 346 24.53 10.87 7.20
C SER A 346 23.06 10.73 7.58
N ILE A 347 22.18 10.36 6.64
CA ILE A 347 20.77 10.07 6.93
C ILE A 347 20.66 8.88 7.90
N LEU A 348 21.38 7.80 7.64
CA LEU A 348 21.31 6.57 8.45
C LEU A 348 21.86 6.78 9.88
N GLN A 349 22.98 7.49 10.04
CA GLN A 349 23.54 7.85 11.34
C GLN A 349 22.60 8.76 12.15
N ARG A 350 21.90 9.69 11.48
CA ARG A 350 20.88 10.50 12.14
C ARG A 350 19.74 9.64 12.66
N VAL A 351 19.28 8.69 11.85
CA VAL A 351 18.21 7.75 12.23
C VAL A 351 18.64 6.86 13.41
N ASP A 352 19.89 6.39 13.42
CA ASP A 352 20.48 5.65 14.53
C ASP A 352 20.35 6.42 15.85
N TRP A 353 20.74 7.69 15.84
CA TRP A 353 20.67 8.58 17.00
C TRP A 353 19.23 8.85 17.45
N GLU A 354 18.32 9.09 16.52
CA GLU A 354 16.95 9.52 16.84
C GLU A 354 16.00 8.38 17.20
N LEU A 355 16.18 7.19 16.63
CA LEU A 355 15.25 6.05 16.80
C LEU A 355 15.87 4.89 17.58
N GLY A 356 17.19 4.88 17.76
CA GLY A 356 17.97 3.83 18.40
C GLY A 356 18.56 2.85 17.38
N GLU A 357 19.83 2.48 17.58
CA GLU A 357 20.64 1.69 16.63
C GLU A 357 20.11 0.29 16.33
N TYR A 358 19.40 -0.31 17.28
CA TYR A 358 18.81 -1.66 17.19
C TYR A 358 17.28 -1.62 17.03
N SER A 359 16.69 -0.44 16.85
CA SER A 359 15.25 -0.37 16.60
C SER A 359 14.91 -0.95 15.23
N HIS A 360 13.76 -1.61 15.13
CA HIS A 360 13.28 -2.14 13.85
C HIS A 360 13.16 -1.04 12.79
N GLU A 361 12.74 0.16 13.20
CA GLU A 361 12.57 1.30 12.29
C GLU A 361 13.91 1.72 11.67
N THR A 362 14.96 1.79 12.48
CA THR A 362 16.33 2.04 12.05
C THR A 362 16.81 0.97 11.08
N LEU A 363 16.76 -0.30 11.48
CA LEU A 363 17.26 -1.41 10.66
C LEU A 363 16.52 -1.49 9.32
N CYS A 364 15.21 -1.24 9.31
CA CYS A 364 14.40 -1.20 8.10
C CYS A 364 14.83 -0.06 7.15
N LEU A 365 15.18 1.12 7.67
CA LEU A 365 15.72 2.22 6.85
C LEU A 365 17.10 1.88 6.27
N TRP A 366 17.98 1.25 7.07
CA TRP A 366 19.25 0.72 6.56
C TRP A 366 19.05 -0.31 5.44
N HIS A 367 18.13 -1.27 5.62
CA HIS A 367 17.80 -2.26 4.59
C HIS A 367 17.19 -1.61 3.35
N THR A 368 16.41 -0.54 3.51
CA THR A 368 15.85 0.23 2.41
C THR A 368 16.96 0.88 1.58
N ALA A 369 17.95 1.51 2.22
CA ALA A 369 19.10 2.10 1.54
C ALA A 369 19.92 1.05 0.79
N ILE A 370 20.19 -0.10 1.43
CA ILE A 370 20.89 -1.23 0.81
C ILE A 370 20.16 -1.71 -0.45
N ARG A 371 18.83 -1.87 -0.39
CA ARG A 371 18.02 -2.32 -1.54
C ARG A 371 17.90 -1.25 -2.63
N PHE A 372 17.90 0.02 -2.26
CA PHE A 372 18.01 1.11 -3.24
C PHE A 372 19.34 1.01 -4.00
N LEU A 373 20.47 0.92 -3.29
CA LEU A 373 21.80 0.79 -3.92
C LEU A 373 21.91 -0.48 -4.79
N TRP A 374 21.22 -1.56 -4.43
CA TRP A 374 21.09 -2.74 -5.26
C TRP A 374 20.41 -2.46 -6.60
N GLY A 375 19.31 -1.69 -6.59
CA GLY A 375 18.63 -1.27 -7.81
C GLY A 375 19.46 -0.34 -8.69
N GLU A 376 20.41 0.39 -8.10
CA GLU A 376 21.37 1.26 -8.81
C GLU A 376 22.69 0.53 -9.15
N GLU A 377 22.78 -0.78 -8.93
CA GLU A 377 23.97 -1.62 -9.20
C GLU A 377 25.26 -1.15 -8.49
N ARG A 378 25.13 -0.41 -7.37
CA ARG A 378 26.26 0.12 -6.59
C ARG A 378 26.81 -0.91 -5.60
N TYR A 379 27.19 -2.09 -6.10
CA TYR A 379 27.49 -3.27 -5.27
C TYR A 379 28.60 -3.09 -4.23
N GLY A 380 29.62 -2.26 -4.51
CA GLY A 380 30.68 -1.95 -3.53
C GLY A 380 30.11 -1.28 -2.28
N GLU A 381 29.24 -0.29 -2.48
CA GLU A 381 28.61 0.47 -1.39
C GLU A 381 27.62 -0.36 -0.60
N ILE A 382 26.93 -1.29 -1.26
CA ILE A 382 26.07 -2.27 -0.58
C ILE A 382 26.90 -3.08 0.41
N GLY A 383 28.05 -3.60 -0.03
CA GLY A 383 28.98 -4.34 0.82
C GLY A 383 29.41 -3.52 2.03
N GLU A 384 29.76 -2.23 1.83
CA GLU A 384 30.14 -1.34 2.92
C GLU A 384 29.02 -1.11 3.95
N LEU A 385 27.79 -0.80 3.50
CA LEU A 385 26.66 -0.57 4.42
C LEU A 385 26.23 -1.86 5.13
N SER A 386 26.13 -2.98 4.39
CA SER A 386 25.78 -4.28 4.96
C SER A 386 26.80 -4.78 5.96
N GLN A 387 28.11 -4.58 5.69
CA GLN A 387 29.17 -4.93 6.63
C GLN A 387 29.10 -4.05 7.89
N SER A 388 28.85 -2.75 7.75
CA SER A 388 28.70 -1.84 8.89
C SER A 388 27.54 -2.27 9.80
N LEU A 389 26.42 -2.65 9.20
CA LEU A 389 25.25 -3.13 9.94
C LEU A 389 25.50 -4.50 10.58
N TYR A 390 26.22 -5.39 9.90
CA TYR A 390 26.63 -6.68 10.45
C TYR A 390 27.55 -6.52 11.66
N VAL A 391 28.62 -5.73 11.57
CA VAL A 391 29.55 -5.47 12.69
C VAL A 391 28.80 -4.96 13.91
N ARG A 392 27.83 -4.04 13.71
CA ARG A 392 26.95 -3.58 14.80
C ARG A 392 26.20 -4.74 15.47
N LEU A 393 25.57 -5.61 14.68
CA LEU A 393 24.78 -6.73 15.22
C LEU A 393 25.66 -7.79 15.88
N ASP A 394 26.89 -7.98 15.38
CA ASP A 394 27.88 -8.90 15.94
C ASP A 394 28.27 -8.52 17.38
N LEU A 395 28.25 -7.21 17.71
CA LEU A 395 28.49 -6.72 19.08
C LEU A 395 27.44 -7.19 20.10
N LEU A 396 26.26 -7.66 19.68
CA LEU A 396 25.29 -8.27 20.59
C LEU A 396 25.79 -9.63 21.12
N GLY A 397 26.67 -10.30 20.37
CA GLY A 397 27.21 -11.61 20.70
C GLY A 397 26.28 -12.78 20.38
N ASP A 398 26.87 -13.98 20.31
CA ASP A 398 26.15 -15.21 19.99
C ASP A 398 25.13 -15.63 21.06
N GLU A 399 25.33 -15.20 22.31
CA GLU A 399 24.46 -15.51 23.47
C GLU A 399 23.29 -14.53 23.64
N TYR A 400 23.12 -13.57 22.73
CA TYR A 400 22.00 -12.62 22.82
C TYR A 400 20.65 -13.35 22.78
N ASP A 401 19.82 -13.12 23.80
CA ASP A 401 18.48 -13.70 23.89
C ASP A 401 17.48 -12.95 23.00
N TYR A 402 17.37 -13.44 21.76
CA TYR A 402 16.43 -12.96 20.78
C TYR A 402 14.96 -13.22 21.14
N SER A 403 14.64 -14.08 22.13
CA SER A 403 13.24 -14.41 22.47
C SER A 403 12.46 -13.19 22.97
N GLN A 404 13.15 -12.23 23.59
CA GLN A 404 12.58 -10.97 24.05
C GLN A 404 12.38 -9.95 22.91
N GLN A 405 13.06 -10.13 21.78
CA GLN A 405 13.06 -9.20 20.64
C GLN A 405 12.97 -9.93 19.29
N GLY A 406 11.85 -10.62 19.06
CA GLY A 406 11.64 -11.42 17.84
C GLY A 406 11.76 -10.63 16.53
N GLN A 407 11.51 -9.32 16.54
CA GLN A 407 11.72 -8.46 15.36
C GLN A 407 13.20 -8.21 15.09
N LEU A 408 14.02 -7.98 16.13
CA LEU A 408 15.47 -7.82 15.98
C LEU A 408 16.11 -9.10 15.43
N ASN A 409 15.61 -10.28 15.82
CA ASN A 409 16.03 -11.55 15.22
C ASN A 409 15.82 -11.60 13.70
N PHE A 410 14.64 -11.16 13.25
CA PHE A 410 14.34 -11.08 11.82
C PHE A 410 15.24 -10.05 11.12
N ASP A 411 15.38 -8.86 11.70
CA ASP A 411 16.17 -7.77 11.10
C ASP A 411 17.67 -8.13 11.04
N ALA A 412 18.18 -8.86 12.03
CA ALA A 412 19.56 -9.37 12.04
C ALA A 412 19.78 -10.44 10.96
N SER A 413 18.85 -11.41 10.87
CA SER A 413 18.88 -12.42 9.81
C SER A 413 18.79 -11.78 8.41
N LEU A 414 17.96 -10.74 8.24
CA LEU A 414 17.82 -10.03 6.98
C LEU A 414 19.08 -9.24 6.62
N THR A 415 19.75 -8.64 7.62
CA THR A 415 21.04 -7.96 7.42
C THR A 415 22.08 -8.92 6.86
N LEU A 416 22.22 -10.11 7.46
CA LEU A 416 23.12 -11.15 6.97
C LEU A 416 22.72 -11.62 5.57
N TYR A 417 21.44 -11.86 5.32
CA TYR A 417 20.99 -12.23 3.97
C TYR A 417 21.40 -11.18 2.92
N LEU A 418 21.21 -9.89 3.22
CA LEU A 418 21.59 -8.80 2.31
C LEU A 418 23.12 -8.70 2.13
N LEU A 419 23.90 -8.95 3.19
CA LEU A 419 25.36 -9.03 3.10
C LEU A 419 25.81 -10.20 2.21
N GLY A 420 25.20 -11.38 2.36
CA GLY A 420 25.49 -12.54 1.54
C GLY A 420 25.18 -12.29 0.06
N VAL A 421 24.04 -11.64 -0.22
CA VAL A 421 23.67 -11.21 -1.58
C VAL A 421 24.71 -10.23 -2.16
N ALA A 422 25.24 -9.31 -1.34
CA ALA A 422 26.27 -8.37 -1.78
C ALA A 422 27.61 -9.06 -2.07
N GLN A 423 28.02 -9.99 -1.21
CA GLN A 423 29.25 -10.78 -1.39
C GLN A 423 29.16 -11.66 -2.63
N GLU A 424 28.02 -12.31 -2.86
CA GLU A 424 27.75 -13.11 -4.05
C GLU A 424 27.87 -12.26 -5.33
N ALA A 425 27.26 -11.08 -5.35
CA ALA A 425 27.35 -10.15 -6.48
C ALA A 425 28.78 -9.66 -6.75
N GLN A 426 29.62 -9.62 -5.72
CA GLN A 426 31.05 -9.28 -5.82
C GLN A 426 31.93 -10.50 -6.15
N GLY A 427 31.36 -11.68 -6.37
CA GLY A 427 32.09 -12.91 -6.66
C GLY A 427 32.75 -13.57 -5.44
N ARG A 428 32.48 -13.08 -4.22
CA ARG A 428 33.01 -13.63 -2.96
C ARG A 428 32.11 -14.76 -2.45
N LEU A 429 32.13 -15.88 -3.17
CA LEU A 429 31.18 -16.98 -2.96
C LEU A 429 31.35 -17.67 -1.59
N ASP A 430 32.58 -17.80 -1.07
CA ASP A 430 32.83 -18.39 0.26
C ASP A 430 32.25 -17.54 1.39
N ASP A 431 32.48 -16.22 1.31
CA ASP A 431 31.93 -15.25 2.25
C ASP A 431 30.39 -15.27 2.20
N ALA A 432 29.83 -15.31 0.99
CA ALA A 432 28.39 -15.33 0.77
C ALA A 432 27.74 -16.57 1.39
N GLU A 433 28.29 -17.76 1.14
CA GLU A 433 27.80 -19.01 1.72
C GLU A 433 27.80 -18.97 3.25
N SER A 434 28.93 -18.55 3.84
CA SER A 434 29.08 -18.40 5.29
C SER A 434 28.01 -17.45 5.86
N THR A 435 27.79 -16.33 5.17
CA THR A 435 26.84 -15.31 5.61
C THR A 435 25.37 -15.76 5.47
N PHE A 436 25.02 -16.48 4.38
CA PHE A 436 23.70 -17.08 4.24
C PHE A 436 23.43 -18.14 5.31
N PHE A 437 24.43 -18.96 5.64
CA PHE A 437 24.34 -19.91 6.73
C PHE A 437 24.12 -19.22 8.07
N MET A 438 24.84 -18.14 8.37
CA MET A 438 24.62 -17.34 9.58
C MET A 438 23.21 -16.72 9.62
N SER A 439 22.70 -16.23 8.49
CA SER A 439 21.33 -15.71 8.37
C SER A 439 20.29 -16.76 8.77
N LEU A 440 20.43 -17.99 8.26
CA LEU A 440 19.58 -19.13 8.60
C LEU A 440 19.72 -19.52 10.08
N ARG A 441 20.96 -19.59 10.58
CA ARG A 441 21.27 -19.96 11.97
C ARG A 441 20.61 -19.01 12.97
N ILE A 442 20.73 -17.70 12.76
CA ILE A 442 20.09 -16.70 13.63
C ILE A 442 18.58 -16.84 13.58
N ARG A 443 17.99 -16.96 12.40
CA ARG A 443 16.52 -17.04 12.29
C ARG A 443 15.95 -18.29 12.94
N SER A 444 16.70 -19.39 12.88
CA SER A 444 16.27 -20.69 13.42
C SER A 444 16.33 -20.76 14.95
N LYS A 445 16.91 -19.77 15.63
CA LYS A 445 16.81 -19.62 17.10
C LYS A 445 15.37 -19.43 17.58
N LEU A 446 14.50 -18.80 16.77
CA LEU A 446 13.11 -18.51 17.14
C LEU A 446 12.09 -19.20 16.24
N VAL A 447 12.44 -19.49 14.99
CA VAL A 447 11.53 -20.08 14.01
C VAL A 447 12.00 -21.48 13.67
N SER A 448 11.19 -22.46 14.07
CA SER A 448 11.43 -23.88 13.78
C SER A 448 11.67 -24.15 12.29
N ASP A 449 12.40 -25.23 12.00
CA ASP A 449 12.83 -25.61 10.63
C ASP A 449 11.70 -26.10 9.73
N ASP A 450 10.57 -26.47 10.30
CA ASP A 450 9.36 -26.88 9.58
C ASP A 450 8.40 -25.73 9.29
N ILE A 451 8.61 -24.54 9.88
CA ILE A 451 7.74 -23.39 9.63
C ILE A 451 8.17 -22.70 8.34
N TRP A 452 7.24 -22.63 7.38
CA TRP A 452 7.46 -21.83 6.17
C TRP A 452 7.58 -20.35 6.52
N GLU A 453 8.75 -19.78 6.25
CA GLU A 453 9.05 -18.36 6.43
C GLU A 453 9.91 -17.87 5.24
N PRO A 454 9.54 -16.77 4.57
CA PRO A 454 10.17 -16.33 3.33
C PRO A 454 11.69 -16.15 3.41
N LEU A 455 12.20 -15.53 4.48
CA LEU A 455 13.63 -15.26 4.61
C LEU A 455 14.44 -16.56 4.73
N LYS A 456 13.97 -17.52 5.53
CA LYS A 456 14.56 -18.89 5.57
C LYS A 456 14.55 -19.55 4.20
N VAL A 457 13.43 -19.49 3.46
CA VAL A 457 13.34 -20.06 2.11
C VAL A 457 14.36 -19.42 1.17
N TYR A 458 14.54 -18.09 1.24
CA TYR A 458 15.49 -17.38 0.40
C TYR A 458 16.93 -17.72 0.73
N ALA A 459 17.29 -17.76 2.02
CA ALA A 459 18.63 -18.15 2.46
C ALA A 459 18.96 -19.60 2.07
N LEU A 460 18.04 -20.54 2.29
CA LEU A 460 18.21 -21.95 1.90
C LEU A 460 18.37 -22.12 0.39
N GLY A 461 17.57 -21.41 -0.42
CA GLY A 461 17.71 -21.47 -1.87
C GLY A 461 19.05 -20.94 -2.36
N LYS A 462 19.61 -19.90 -1.71
CA LYS A 462 20.96 -19.41 -2.01
C LYS A 462 22.04 -20.42 -1.65
N LEU A 463 21.93 -21.04 -0.47
CA LEU A 463 22.85 -22.09 -0.03
C LEU A 463 22.81 -23.33 -0.94
N GLU A 464 21.63 -23.77 -1.36
CA GLU A 464 21.46 -24.86 -2.34
C GLU A 464 22.19 -24.56 -3.65
N VAL A 465 22.00 -23.36 -4.21
CA VAL A 465 22.65 -22.96 -5.47
C VAL A 465 24.17 -22.89 -5.35
N LEU A 466 24.69 -22.29 -4.28
CA LEU A 466 26.14 -22.15 -4.07
C LEU A 466 26.82 -23.52 -3.88
N THR A 467 26.24 -24.40 -3.05
CA THR A 467 26.78 -25.74 -2.81
C THR A 467 26.69 -26.64 -4.05
N THR A 468 25.60 -26.54 -4.82
CA THR A 468 25.47 -27.23 -6.11
C THR A 468 26.54 -26.78 -7.10
N THR A 469 26.80 -25.46 -7.18
CA THR A 469 27.83 -24.89 -8.06
C THR A 469 29.24 -25.39 -7.70
N ARG A 470 29.47 -25.75 -6.43
CA ARG A 470 30.72 -26.31 -5.91
C ARG A 470 30.78 -27.84 -5.99
N ASN A 471 29.75 -28.49 -6.53
CA ASN A 471 29.63 -29.94 -6.60
C ASN A 471 29.58 -30.63 -5.21
N ASP A 472 29.20 -29.93 -4.15
CA ASP A 472 28.88 -30.53 -2.84
C ASP A 472 27.41 -30.97 -2.82
N LEU A 473 27.15 -32.11 -3.47
CA LEU A 473 25.81 -32.65 -3.62
C LEU A 473 25.20 -33.11 -2.29
N SER A 474 26.02 -33.47 -1.30
CA SER A 474 25.56 -33.85 0.04
C SER A 474 24.94 -32.67 0.78
N THR A 475 25.65 -31.54 0.82
CA THR A 475 25.18 -30.34 1.51
C THR A 475 24.02 -29.69 0.76
N ALA A 476 24.05 -29.69 -0.57
CA ALA A 476 22.91 -29.26 -1.39
C ALA A 476 21.65 -30.06 -1.04
N SER A 477 21.75 -31.40 -1.00
CA SER A 477 20.63 -32.29 -0.65
C SER A 477 20.07 -32.02 0.76
N TYR A 478 20.94 -31.67 1.71
CA TYR A 478 20.52 -31.28 3.06
C TYR A 478 19.65 -30.01 3.03
N TYR A 479 20.08 -28.96 2.33
CA TYR A 479 19.30 -27.71 2.22
C TYR A 479 17.99 -27.90 1.45
N THR A 480 18.00 -28.66 0.35
CA THR A 480 16.79 -29.03 -0.38
C THR A 480 15.82 -29.82 0.51
N GLY A 481 16.34 -30.70 1.36
CA GLY A 481 15.55 -31.45 2.34
C GLY A 481 14.86 -30.55 3.37
N LEU A 482 15.53 -29.51 3.87
CA LEU A 482 14.93 -28.51 4.76
C LEU A 482 13.83 -27.71 4.06
N LEU A 483 14.07 -27.25 2.83
CA LEU A 483 13.05 -26.59 2.01
C LEU A 483 11.82 -27.48 1.83
N HIS A 484 12.03 -28.76 1.52
CA HIS A 484 10.92 -29.70 1.34
C HIS A 484 10.06 -29.84 2.60
N LYS A 485 10.69 -29.93 3.79
CA LYS A 485 9.97 -29.99 5.08
C LYS A 485 9.08 -28.77 5.29
N MET A 486 9.58 -27.55 5.03
CA MET A 486 8.80 -26.32 5.18
C MET A 486 7.57 -26.29 4.26
N TYR A 487 7.73 -26.71 3.00
CA TYR A 487 6.62 -26.78 2.06
C TYR A 487 5.62 -27.90 2.40
N ALA A 488 6.09 -29.07 2.82
CA ALA A 488 5.23 -30.18 3.24
C ALA A 488 4.38 -29.80 4.46
N ALA A 489 4.94 -29.06 5.42
CA ALA A 489 4.19 -28.53 6.56
C ALA A 489 3.08 -27.55 6.12
N MET A 490 3.36 -26.71 5.12
CA MET A 490 2.36 -25.80 4.53
C MET A 490 1.22 -26.56 3.84
N GLU A 491 1.54 -27.57 3.02
CA GLU A 491 0.55 -28.43 2.37
C GLU A 491 -0.31 -29.18 3.41
N ALA A 492 0.31 -29.69 4.47
CA ALA A 492 -0.40 -30.35 5.56
C ALA A 492 -1.31 -29.39 6.33
N LYS A 493 -0.94 -28.11 6.44
CA LYS A 493 -1.80 -27.07 7.02
C LYS A 493 -3.00 -26.78 6.12
N ASP A 494 -2.77 -26.58 4.83
CA ASP A 494 -3.81 -26.36 3.81
C ASP A 494 -4.87 -27.47 3.82
N LYS A 495 -4.43 -28.74 3.76
CA LYS A 495 -5.33 -29.90 3.83
C LYS A 495 -6.18 -29.93 5.10
N ARG A 496 -5.58 -29.57 6.25
CA ARG A 496 -6.28 -29.54 7.54
C ARG A 496 -7.38 -28.47 7.58
N GLU A 497 -7.10 -27.27 7.11
CA GLU A 497 -8.10 -26.20 7.09
C GLU A 497 -9.22 -26.45 6.08
N GLN A 498 -8.91 -26.99 4.89
CA GLN A 498 -9.93 -27.39 3.92
C GLN A 498 -10.89 -28.45 4.47
N ALA A 499 -10.37 -29.43 5.21
CA ALA A 499 -11.18 -30.45 5.86
C ALA A 499 -12.15 -29.83 6.89
N LYS A 500 -11.72 -28.78 7.62
CA LYS A 500 -12.60 -28.07 8.56
C LYS A 500 -13.73 -27.33 7.84
N ILE A 501 -13.42 -26.62 6.75
CA ILE A 501 -14.43 -25.90 5.95
C ILE A 501 -15.46 -26.89 5.39
N THR A 502 -14.99 -27.97 4.77
CA THR A 502 -15.86 -29.02 4.21
C THR A 502 -16.74 -29.65 5.30
N ALA A 503 -16.19 -29.89 6.50
CA ALA A 503 -16.96 -30.42 7.62
C ALA A 503 -18.02 -29.44 8.14
N MET A 504 -17.71 -28.13 8.15
CA MET A 504 -18.64 -27.07 8.55
C MET A 504 -19.80 -26.95 7.55
N GLU A 505 -19.51 -26.95 6.24
CA GLU A 505 -20.52 -26.93 5.19
C GLU A 505 -21.44 -28.14 5.25
N ARG A 506 -20.88 -29.34 5.48
CA ARG A 506 -21.67 -30.57 5.67
C ARG A 506 -22.57 -30.49 6.90
N ARG A 507 -22.07 -29.97 8.02
CA ARG A 507 -22.88 -29.78 9.24
C ARG A 507 -24.00 -28.77 9.03
N PHE A 508 -23.73 -27.68 8.31
CA PHE A 508 -24.74 -26.66 7.98
C PHE A 508 -25.83 -27.21 7.06
N ASN A 509 -25.46 -28.02 6.07
CA ASN A 509 -26.41 -28.68 5.18
C ASN A 509 -27.24 -29.78 5.88
N LEU A 510 -26.66 -30.48 6.87
CA LEU A 510 -27.38 -31.48 7.68
C LEU A 510 -28.29 -30.86 8.76
N SER A 511 -28.11 -29.58 9.11
CA SER A 511 -28.93 -28.85 10.09
C SER A 511 -30.06 -28.02 9.47
N ARG A 512 -30.30 -28.17 8.16
CA ARG A 512 -31.54 -27.74 7.47
C ARG A 512 -32.33 -28.94 6.93
N PRO A 513 -33.07 -29.71 7.75
CA PRO A 513 -33.84 -30.85 7.25
C PRO A 513 -35.12 -30.49 6.47
N ASP A 514 -35.63 -29.26 6.54
CA ASP A 514 -36.99 -28.96 6.04
C ASP A 514 -37.05 -27.77 5.07
N GLN A 515 -36.69 -27.98 3.80
CA GLN A 515 -37.27 -27.24 2.64
C GLN A 515 -37.36 -28.10 1.36
N LEU A 516 -37.36 -29.43 1.50
CA LEU A 516 -37.65 -30.36 0.40
C LEU A 516 -38.82 -31.26 0.82
N GLY A 517 -40.00 -30.67 0.87
CA GLY A 517 -41.22 -31.35 1.30
C GLY A 517 -42.48 -30.51 1.13
N ALA A 518 -42.69 -29.94 -0.06
CA ALA A 518 -44.00 -29.48 -0.50
C ALA A 518 -44.11 -29.69 -2.02
N ASN A 519 -44.50 -30.91 -2.39
CA ASN A 519 -45.23 -31.23 -3.60
C ASN A 519 -46.49 -31.99 -3.18
#